data_AF-A0A7X4E4Z9-F1
#
_entry.id   AF-A0A7X4E4Z9-F1
#
_cell.length_a   1.000
_cell.length_b   1.000
_cell.length_c   1.000
_cell.angle_alpha   90.00
_cell.angle_beta   90.00
_cell.angle_gamma   90.00
#
_symmetry.space_group_name_H-M   'P 1'
#
loop_
_entity.id
_entity.type
_entity.pdbx_description
1 polymer ?
#
loop_
_entity_poly.entity_id
_entity_poly.type
_entity_poly.pdbx_seq_one_letter_code
_entity_poly.pdbx_strand_id
1 'polypeptide(L)' 'MSLRSIHLVFIVASILLAALMTWWSVAMFTTGRGGSGYLLFAGGSLAAVIGMAVYAVVFVRKTRAIGMR' A
#
# COMPACT_ATOMS: atom_id res chain seq x y z
N MET A 1 3.89 5.43 23.73
CA MET A 1 3.55 4.57 22.58
C MET A 1 4.83 4.03 21.99
N SER A 2 4.92 2.72 21.73
CA SER A 2 6.15 2.17 21.17
C SER A 2 6.35 2.68 19.74
N LEU A 3 7.58 3.05 19.38
CA LEU A 3 7.97 3.48 18.03
C LEU A 3 7.44 2.52 16.94
N ARG A 4 7.34 1.24 17.28
CA ARG A 4 6.82 0.14 16.45
C ARG A 4 5.35 0.30 16.09
N SER A 5 4.50 0.68 17.04
CA SER A 5 3.04 0.80 16.82
C SER A 5 2.74 1.91 15.81
N ILE A 6 3.43 3.05 15.94
CA ILE A 6 3.32 4.17 14.99
C ILE A 6 3.82 3.75 13.60
N HIS A 7 4.95 3.02 13.55
CA HIS A 7 5.49 2.54 12.28
C HIS A 7 4.53 1.59 11.56
N LEU A 8 3.89 0.66 12.28
CA LEU A 8 2.90 -0.25 11.71
C LEU A 8 1.68 0.52 11.17
N VAL A 9 1.17 1.50 11.92
CA VAL A 9 0.07 2.36 11.48
C VAL A 9 0.45 3.11 10.21
N PHE A 10 1.68 3.61 10.12
CA PHE A 10 2.16 4.33 8.94
C PHE A 10 2.24 3.44 7.70
N ILE A 11 2.69 2.18 7.85
CA ILE A 11 2.69 1.19 6.77
C ILE A 11 1.27 0.91 6.29
N VAL A 12 0.34 0.66 7.22
CA VAL A 12 -1.06 0.38 6.89
C VAL A 12 -1.72 1.58 6.20
N ALA A 13 -1.52 2.80 6.72
CA ALA A 13 -2.01 4.02 6.10
C ALA A 13 -1.45 4.22 4.68
N SER A 14 -0.17 3.92 4.49
CA SER A 14 0.49 4.01 3.17
C SER A 14 -0.09 2.99 2.18
N ILE A 15 -0.38 1.77 2.62
CA ILE A 15 -1.05 0.74 1.80
C ILE A 15 -2.44 1.22 1.38
N LEU A 16 -3.23 1.73 2.33
CA LEU A 16 -4.58 2.22 2.06
C LEU A 16 -4.57 3.39 1.06
N LEU A 17 -3.65 4.34 1.24
CA LEU A 17 -3.50 5.47 0.34
C LEU A 17 -3.10 5.02 -1.08
N ALA A 18 -2.14 4.10 -1.18
CA ALA A 18 -1.71 3.55 -2.47
C ALA A 18 -2.83 2.77 -3.16
N ALA A 19 -3.64 2.01 -2.41
CA ALA A 19 -4.81 1.31 -2.94
C ALA A 19 -5.88 2.28 -3.44
N LEU A 20 -6.11 3.37 -2.73
CA LEU A 20 -7.01 4.45 -3.14
C LEU A 20 -6.51 5.12 -4.43
N MET A 21 -5.20 5.31 -4.57
CA MET A 21 -4.61 5.82 -5.82
C MET A 21 -4.78 4.84 -6.97
N THR A 22 -4.59 3.54 -6.74
CA THR A 22 -4.87 2.52 -7.76
C THR A 22 -6.33 2.62 -8.23
N TRP A 23 -7.27 2.65 -7.28
CA TRP A 23 -8.70 2.76 -7.58
C TRP A 23 -9.04 4.03 -8.34
N TRP A 24 -8.54 5.18 -7.87
CA TRP A 24 -8.78 6.48 -8.51
C TRP A 24 -8.21 6.52 -9.93
N SER A 25 -7.01 6.00 -10.13
CA SER A 25 -6.37 5.96 -11.45
C SER A 25 -7.13 5.07 -12.43
N VAL A 26 -7.63 3.91 -11.97
CA VAL A 26 -8.51 3.05 -12.77
C VAL A 26 -9.83 3.75 -13.10
N ALA A 27 -10.47 4.40 -12.12
CA ALA A 27 -11.71 5.15 -12.34
C ALA A 27 -11.52 6.28 -13.38
N MET A 28 -10.40 7.01 -13.31
CA MET A 28 -10.05 8.04 -14.31
C MET A 28 -9.81 7.48 -15.70
N PHE A 29 -9.22 6.29 -15.81
CA PHE A 29 -9.10 5.60 -17.10
C PHE A 29 -10.49 5.24 -17.69
N THR A 30 -11.45 4.84 -16.86
CA THR A 30 -12.80 4.44 -17.33
C THR A 30 -13.71 5.61 -17.74
N THR A 31 -13.43 6.84 -17.31
CA THR A 31 -14.31 8.00 -17.59
C THR A 31 -14.10 8.63 -18.97
N GLY A 32 -13.32 8.00 -19.86
CA GLY A 32 -13.11 8.44 -21.25
C GLY A 32 -12.28 9.71 -21.43
N ARG A 33 -11.92 10.40 -20.33
CA ARG A 33 -10.98 11.54 -20.29
C ARG A 33 -9.55 11.10 -19.94
N GLY A 34 -9.37 9.84 -19.55
CA GLY A 34 -8.10 9.31 -19.08
C GLY A 34 -7.17 8.89 -20.22
N GLY A 35 -6.00 9.52 -20.31
CA GLY A 35 -4.91 9.04 -21.15
C GLY A 35 -4.29 7.72 -20.64
N SER A 36 -3.50 7.04 -21.48
CA SER A 36 -2.82 5.78 -21.12
C SER A 36 -1.92 5.89 -19.88
N GLY A 37 -1.50 7.10 -19.49
CA GLY A 37 -0.74 7.36 -18.26
C GLY A 37 -1.45 6.92 -16.97
N TYR A 38 -2.79 6.88 -16.94
CA TYR A 38 -3.53 6.40 -15.77
C TYR A 38 -3.40 4.88 -15.55
N LEU A 39 -3.16 4.09 -16.61
CA LEU A 39 -2.90 2.65 -16.46
C LEU A 39 -1.50 2.40 -15.88
N LEU A 40 -0.51 3.18 -16.31
CA LEU A 40 0.84 3.11 -15.74
C LEU A 40 0.84 3.51 -14.26
N PHE A 41 0.11 4.58 -13.91
CA PHE A 41 -0.05 4.99 -12.51
C PHE A 41 -0.78 3.94 -11.67
N ALA A 42 -1.87 3.36 -12.19
CA ALA A 42 -2.58 2.29 -11.52
C ALA A 42 -1.68 1.06 -11.30
N GLY A 43 -0.90 0.68 -12.32
CA GLY A 43 0.06 -0.43 -12.21
C GLY A 43 1.15 -0.15 -11.17
N GLY A 44 1.72 1.05 -11.19
CA GLY A 44 2.74 1.48 -10.22
C GLY A 44 2.23 1.50 -8.78
N SER A 45 1.05 2.07 -8.53
CA SER A 45 0.47 2.09 -7.19
C SER A 45 0.03 0.68 -6.74
N LEU A 46 -0.44 -0.17 -7.65
CA LEU A 46 -0.74 -1.57 -7.35
C LEU A 46 0.53 -2.34 -6.94
N ALA A 47 1.64 -2.16 -7.66
CA ALA A 47 2.93 -2.74 -7.29
C ALA A 47 3.39 -2.27 -5.90
N ALA A 48 3.20 -0.97 -5.59
CA ALA A 48 3.51 -0.43 -4.27
C ALA A 48 2.63 -1.03 -3.16
N VAL A 49 1.33 -1.23 -3.41
CA VAL A 49 0.41 -1.93 -2.47
C VAL A 49 0.91 -3.34 -2.18
N ILE A 50 1.27 -4.10 -3.21
CA ILE A 50 1.77 -5.47 -3.05
C ILE A 50 3.08 -5.47 -2.26
N GLY A 51 4.04 -4.62 -2.63
CA GLY A 51 5.34 -4.53 -1.94
C GLY A 51 5.19 -4.17 -0.46
N MET A 52 4.36 -3.17 -0.15
CA MET A 52 4.11 -2.75 1.22
C MET A 52 3.32 -3.79 2.02
N ALA A 53 2.38 -4.52 1.40
CA ALA A 53 1.66 -5.60 2.05
C ALA A 53 2.60 -6.75 2.44
N VAL A 54 3.50 -7.15 1.54
CA VAL A 54 4.54 -8.15 1.83
C VAL A 54 5.45 -7.68 2.96
N TYR A 55 5.90 -6.42 2.90
CA TYR A 55 6.72 -5.81 3.95
C TYR A 55 6.00 -5.82 5.32
N ALA A 56 4.72 -5.43 5.35
CA ALA A 56 3.90 -5.45 6.56
C ALA A 56 3.80 -6.86 7.16
N VAL A 57 3.56 -7.89 6.33
CA VAL A 57 3.49 -9.28 6.77
C VAL A 57 4.85 -9.75 7.31
N VAL A 58 5.96 -9.42 6.66
CA VAL A 58 7.30 -9.77 7.14
C VAL A 58 7.61 -9.06 8.45
N PHE A 59 7.22 -7.79 8.58
CA PHE A 59 7.38 -7.02 9.81
C PHE A 59 6.58 -7.66 10.95
N VAL A 60 5.28 -7.94 10.76
CA VAL A 60 4.46 -8.65 11.77
C VAL A 60 5.02 -10.06 12.08
N ARG A 61 5.48 -10.76 11.03
CA ARG A 61 6.34 -11.95 11.02
C ARG A 61 7.41 -11.92 12.10
N LYS A 62 8.37 -11.03 11.85
CA LYS A 62 9.60 -10.84 12.61
C LYS A 62 9.31 -10.34 14.02
N THR A 63 8.30 -9.47 14.15
CA THR A 63 7.92 -8.89 15.43
C THR A 63 7.29 -9.90 16.39
N ARG A 64 6.51 -10.88 15.88
CA ARG A 64 6.01 -12.03 16.64
C ARG A 64 7.10 -13.07 16.93
N ALA A 65 7.98 -13.36 15.97
CA ALA A 65 9.04 -14.36 16.13
C ALA A 65 10.04 -14.02 17.25
N ILE A 66 10.22 -12.73 17.54
CA ILE A 66 11.09 -12.24 18.62
C ILE A 66 10.44 -12.39 20.02
N GLY A 67 9.25 -13.00 20.12
CA GLY A 67 8.68 -13.42 21.41
C GLY A 67 8.14 -12.30 22.30
N MET A 68 8.05 -11.07 21.79
CA MET A 68 7.36 -9.99 22.50
C MET A 68 5.87 -10.07 22.19
N ARG A 69 5.13 -10.68 23.11
CA ARG A 69 3.66 -10.63 23.20
C ARG A 69 3.18 -9.20 23.35
#